data_AF-A0A7X1XUL0-F1
#
_entry.id   AF-A0A7X1XUL0-F1
#
_cell.length_a   1.000
_cell.length_b   1.000
_cell.length_c   1.000
_cell.angle_alpha   90.00
_cell.angle_beta   90.00
_cell.angle_gamma   90.00
#
_symmetry.space_group_name_H-M   'P 1'
#
loop_
_entity.id
_entity.type
_entity.pdbx_description
1 polymer ?
#
loop_
_entity_poly.entity_id
_entity_poly.type
_entity_poly.pdbx_seq_one_letter_code
_entity_poly.pdbx_strand_id
1 'polypeptide(L)'
;MQPPKKYSVVIAAQDGGHTLYPMKEWCRQNIGEAPQFDVKTTSQQLRRAFTRMGWVTEETETQVLILHPGTPKTALQAIENEDFDLEDQDTPDSDRETVFELEWQLRDFIAHNIESQRLDGKSLRLYVDSQGDGIEYPTGVGRIDILALDSDDTFVVYELKRGRVADKAIGQISRYMGWVQKNLAGGRTVKGVIVAKVISQNLRHAIVVVPNVSLFEYQVAFTLNQIQEADGPSTGEA
;
A
#
# COMPACT_ATOMS: atom_id res chain seq x y z
N MET A 1 5.16 -16.53 2.27
CA MET A 1 6.12 -15.90 1.32
C MET A 1 6.38 -14.49 1.80
N GLN A 2 7.64 -14.04 1.88
CA GLN A 2 7.90 -12.61 2.10
C GLN A 2 7.42 -11.83 0.87
N PRO A 3 6.80 -10.65 1.04
CA PRO A 3 6.41 -9.82 -0.08
C PRO A 3 7.64 -9.49 -0.94
N PRO A 4 7.49 -9.39 -2.27
CA PRO A 4 8.58 -8.98 -3.15
C PRO A 4 9.10 -7.61 -2.73
N LYS A 5 10.43 -7.45 -2.68
CA LYS A 5 11.09 -6.18 -2.32
C LYS A 5 11.46 -5.40 -3.57
N LYS A 6 11.27 -4.07 -3.54
CA LYS A 6 11.73 -3.16 -4.60
C LYS A 6 13.25 -3.00 -4.50
N TYR A 7 13.97 -3.09 -5.61
CA TYR A 7 15.42 -2.86 -5.64
C TYR A 7 15.70 -1.54 -6.35
N SER A 8 16.32 -0.60 -5.64
CA SER A 8 16.58 0.73 -6.17
C SER A 8 18.01 1.18 -5.93
N VAL A 9 18.61 1.80 -6.93
CA VAL A 9 19.89 2.51 -6.79
C VAL A 9 19.61 3.92 -6.30
N VAL A 10 20.30 4.32 -5.24
CA VAL A 10 20.16 5.63 -4.59
C VAL A 10 21.37 6.48 -4.95
N ILE A 11 21.11 7.60 -5.63
CA ILE A 11 22.11 8.61 -5.93
C ILE A 11 21.77 9.88 -5.16
N ALA A 12 22.75 10.42 -4.43
CA ALA A 12 22.62 11.72 -3.79
C ALA A 12 22.70 12.85 -4.83
N ALA A 13 21.79 13.81 -4.75
CA ALA A 13 21.85 15.03 -5.51
C ALA A 13 22.78 16.06 -4.82
N GLN A 14 23.33 17.00 -5.59
CA GLN A 14 24.26 18.01 -5.09
C GLN A 14 23.62 18.99 -4.09
N ASP A 15 22.30 19.09 -4.08
CA ASP A 15 21.49 19.95 -3.20
C ASP A 15 21.10 19.27 -1.87
N GLY A 16 21.61 18.05 -1.61
CA GLY A 16 21.26 17.27 -0.43
C GLY A 16 19.98 16.43 -0.61
N GLY A 17 19.34 16.47 -1.77
CA GLY A 17 18.29 15.54 -2.17
C GLY A 17 18.84 14.16 -2.54
N HIS A 18 17.95 13.26 -2.93
CA HIS A 18 18.32 11.94 -3.45
C HIS A 18 17.38 11.55 -4.59
N THR A 19 17.83 10.64 -5.44
CA THR A 19 17.02 10.08 -6.52
C THR A 19 17.12 8.57 -6.50
N LEU A 20 15.96 7.92 -6.59
CA LEU A 20 15.80 6.47 -6.65
C LEU A 20 15.60 6.04 -8.08
N TYR A 21 16.48 5.16 -8.56
CA TYR A 21 16.34 4.54 -9.86
C TYR A 21 16.00 3.05 -9.71
N PRO A 22 15.05 2.48 -10.47
CA PRO A 22 14.86 1.04 -10.52
C PRO A 22 16.20 0.36 -10.85
N MET A 23 16.66 -0.56 -10.00
CA MET A 23 18.05 -1.05 -10.06
C MET A 23 18.42 -1.61 -11.43
N LYS A 24 17.54 -2.41 -12.05
CA LYS A 24 17.83 -3.02 -13.37
C LYS A 24 17.89 -1.97 -14.46
N GLU A 25 16.99 -0.99 -14.45
CA GLU A 25 17.00 0.10 -15.42
C GLU A 25 18.24 0.97 -15.27
N TRP A 26 18.61 1.31 -14.02
CA TRP A 26 19.84 2.02 -13.74
C TRP A 26 21.06 1.25 -14.26
N CYS A 27 21.12 -0.07 -14.07
CA CYS A 27 22.22 -0.89 -14.60
C CYS A 27 22.30 -0.87 -16.14
N ARG A 28 21.16 -0.85 -16.84
CA ARG A 28 21.15 -0.77 -18.32
C ARG A 28 21.71 0.56 -18.82
N GLN A 29 21.43 1.64 -18.09
CA GLN A 29 21.86 2.99 -18.45
C GLN A 29 23.30 3.30 -18.03
N ASN A 30 23.83 2.59 -17.03
CA ASN A 30 25.14 2.87 -16.40
C ASN A 30 26.11 1.70 -16.52
N ILE A 31 26.28 1.14 -17.73
CA ILE A 31 27.08 -0.08 -17.98
C ILE A 31 28.54 0.03 -17.49
N GLY A 32 29.12 1.23 -17.49
CA GLY A 32 30.49 1.47 -17.04
C GLY A 32 30.69 1.38 -15.53
N GLU A 33 29.61 1.47 -14.75
CA GLU A 33 29.63 1.52 -13.29
C GLU A 33 28.82 0.39 -12.65
N ALA A 34 27.81 -0.12 -13.36
CA ALA A 34 26.97 -1.20 -12.92
C ALA A 34 27.68 -2.57 -13.02
N PRO A 35 27.27 -3.56 -12.20
CA PRO A 35 27.70 -4.94 -12.38
C PRO A 35 27.23 -5.46 -13.75
N GLN A 36 28.09 -6.20 -14.45
CA GLN A 36 27.66 -6.92 -15.64
C GLN A 36 26.57 -7.94 -15.30
N PHE A 37 25.50 -7.94 -16.10
CA PHE A 37 24.36 -8.82 -15.91
C PHE A 37 23.70 -9.16 -17.25
N ASP A 38 22.96 -10.27 -17.26
CA ASP A 38 22.13 -10.68 -18.39
C ASP A 38 20.62 -10.53 -18.07
N VAL A 39 19.77 -10.78 -19.06
CA VAL A 39 18.31 -10.68 -18.92
C VAL A 39 17.76 -11.65 -17.86
N LYS A 40 18.44 -12.76 -17.61
CA LYS A 40 18.04 -13.79 -16.64
C LYS A 40 18.51 -13.49 -15.22
N THR A 41 19.36 -12.48 -15.04
CA THR A 41 19.93 -12.14 -13.75
C THR A 41 18.84 -11.58 -12.82
N THR A 42 18.70 -12.22 -11.67
CA THR A 42 17.73 -11.84 -10.64
C THR A 42 18.18 -10.60 -9.87
N SER A 43 17.24 -9.88 -9.26
CA SER A 43 17.56 -8.70 -8.45
C SER A 43 18.46 -9.03 -7.26
N GLN A 44 18.30 -10.22 -6.67
CA GLN A 44 19.15 -10.65 -5.56
C GLN A 44 20.58 -10.98 -6.00
N GLN A 45 20.76 -11.52 -7.20
CA GLN A 45 22.10 -11.71 -7.80
C GLN A 45 22.76 -10.37 -8.09
N LEU A 46 22.02 -9.40 -8.64
CA LEU A 46 22.51 -8.04 -8.87
C LEU A 46 22.90 -7.34 -7.57
N ARG A 47 22.07 -7.40 -6.51
CA ARG A 47 22.40 -6.88 -5.18
C ARG A 47 23.73 -7.44 -4.67
N ARG A 48 23.91 -8.77 -4.73
CA ARG A 48 25.17 -9.42 -4.33
C ARG A 48 26.36 -8.94 -5.18
N ALA A 49 26.14 -8.65 -6.46
CA ALA A 49 27.18 -8.13 -7.33
C ALA A 49 27.58 -6.69 -6.94
N PHE A 50 26.62 -5.81 -6.65
CA PHE A 50 26.89 -4.48 -6.09
C PHE A 50 27.69 -4.54 -4.78
N THR A 51 27.30 -5.41 -3.85
CA THR A 51 28.04 -5.60 -2.59
C THR A 51 29.50 -6.01 -2.84
N ARG A 52 29.75 -6.90 -3.83
CA ARG A 52 31.13 -7.28 -4.23
C ARG A 52 31.93 -6.14 -4.85
N MET A 53 31.25 -5.17 -5.47
CA MET A 53 31.87 -3.94 -5.99
C MET A 53 32.11 -2.88 -4.90
N GLY A 54 31.81 -3.18 -3.63
CA GLY A 54 32.02 -2.27 -2.51
C GLY A 54 30.85 -1.30 -2.26
N TRP A 55 29.72 -1.49 -2.93
CA TRP A 55 28.53 -0.66 -2.72
C TRP A 55 27.81 -1.08 -1.45
N VAL A 56 27.26 -0.10 -0.73
CA VAL A 56 26.47 -0.36 0.47
C VAL A 56 25.06 -0.74 0.06
N THR A 57 24.52 -1.80 0.67
CA THR A 57 23.12 -2.19 0.46
C THR A 57 22.39 -2.18 1.80
N GLU A 58 21.27 -1.49 1.86
CA GLU A 58 20.39 -1.44 3.02
C GLU A 58 19.06 -2.12 2.68
N GLU A 59 18.46 -2.79 3.65
CA GLU A 59 17.24 -3.55 3.44
C GLU A 59 16.17 -3.10 4.43
N THR A 60 15.03 -2.67 3.89
CA THR A 60 13.84 -2.33 4.66
C THR A 60 12.82 -3.46 4.53
N GLU A 61 11.66 -3.31 5.17
CA GLU A 61 10.56 -4.28 5.03
C GLU A 61 10.08 -4.41 3.58
N THR A 62 10.10 -3.32 2.81
CA THR A 62 9.54 -3.25 1.46
C THR A 62 10.58 -3.08 0.36
N GLN A 63 11.84 -2.75 0.69
CA GLN A 63 12.85 -2.39 -0.30
C GLN A 63 14.25 -2.92 0.02
N VAL A 64 15.07 -2.94 -1.02
CA VAL A 64 16.53 -3.06 -0.98
C VAL A 64 17.09 -1.83 -1.68
N LEU A 65 17.85 -1.03 -0.94
CA LEU A 65 18.49 0.19 -1.40
C LEU A 65 19.95 -0.10 -1.68
N ILE A 66 20.41 0.25 -2.88
CA ILE A 66 21.79 0.13 -3.34
C ILE A 66 22.36 1.55 -3.38
N LEU A 67 23.18 1.90 -2.40
CA LEU A 67 23.73 3.24 -2.26
C LEU A 67 24.93 3.41 -3.19
N HIS A 68 24.82 4.37 -4.10
CA HIS A 68 25.95 4.82 -4.90
C HIS A 68 27.10 5.31 -4.00
N PRO A 69 28.37 5.02 -4.34
CA PRO A 69 29.51 5.56 -3.62
C PRO A 69 29.41 7.08 -3.45
N GLY A 70 29.58 7.56 -2.21
CA GLY A 70 29.43 8.98 -1.87
C GLY A 70 28.02 9.41 -1.42
N THR A 71 27.01 8.54 -1.51
CA THR A 71 25.67 8.84 -0.97
C THR A 71 25.72 8.89 0.56
N PRO A 72 25.33 10.01 1.21
CA PRO A 72 25.36 10.14 2.66
C PRO A 72 24.26 9.28 3.30
N LYS A 73 24.53 8.75 4.50
CA LYS A 73 23.56 7.92 5.23
C LYS A 73 22.24 8.63 5.55
N THR A 74 22.21 9.96 5.58
CA THR A 74 20.97 10.75 5.74
C THR A 74 19.98 10.54 4.61
N ALA A 75 20.44 10.15 3.41
CA ALA A 75 19.55 9.79 2.30
C ALA A 75 18.68 8.58 2.64
N LEU A 76 19.16 7.64 3.46
CA LEU A 76 18.38 6.47 3.88
C LEU A 76 17.15 6.86 4.71
N GLN A 77 17.32 7.81 5.63
CA GLN A 77 16.23 8.31 6.47
C GLN A 77 15.18 9.07 5.65
N ALA A 78 15.60 9.76 4.58
CA ALA A 78 14.67 10.41 3.67
C ALA A 78 13.86 9.38 2.85
N ILE A 79 14.50 8.31 2.38
CA ILE A 79 13.85 7.24 1.60
C ILE A 79 12.87 6.42 2.45
N GLU A 80 13.20 6.11 3.71
CA GLU A 80 12.28 5.42 4.62
C GLU A 80 10.96 6.16 4.83
N ASN A 81 10.99 7.48 4.62
CA ASN A 81 9.88 8.41 4.80
C ASN A 81 9.11 8.71 3.49
N GLU A 82 9.56 8.19 2.34
CA GLU A 82 8.87 8.39 1.07
C GLU A 82 7.70 7.41 0.89
N ASP A 83 6.58 7.95 0.40
CA ASP A 83 5.42 7.19 -0.05
C ASP A 83 5.80 6.30 -1.23
N PHE A 84 5.80 4.98 -1.01
CA PHE A 84 5.89 4.01 -2.09
C PHE A 84 4.54 3.33 -2.27
N ASP A 85 3.71 3.94 -3.12
CA ASP A 85 2.64 3.19 -3.74
C ASP A 85 3.28 2.05 -4.55
N LEU A 86 2.79 0.83 -4.32
CA LEU A 86 3.25 -0.37 -5.02
C LEU A 86 2.93 -0.32 -6.53
N GLU A 87 2.28 0.74 -7.01
CA GLU A 87 1.98 0.99 -8.42
C GLU A 87 3.23 1.43 -9.22
N ASP A 88 4.18 2.14 -8.60
CA ASP A 88 5.42 2.62 -9.23
C ASP A 88 6.53 1.55 -9.23
N GLN A 89 6.12 0.34 -9.61
CA GLN A 89 6.99 -0.81 -9.77
C GLN A 89 7.38 -1.00 -11.23
N ASP A 90 8.65 -1.38 -11.44
CA ASP A 90 9.17 -2.06 -12.63
C ASP A 90 8.69 -3.55 -12.62
N THR A 91 7.42 -3.75 -12.24
CA THR A 91 6.75 -5.05 -12.16
C THR A 91 6.33 -5.50 -13.54
N PRO A 92 6.53 -6.77 -13.89
CA PRO A 92 5.86 -7.38 -15.04
C PRO A 92 4.35 -7.09 -15.00
N ASP A 93 3.70 -6.92 -16.15
CA ASP A 93 2.27 -6.59 -16.22
C ASP A 93 1.40 -7.59 -15.43
N SER A 94 1.80 -8.86 -15.34
CA SER A 94 1.14 -9.89 -14.52
C SER A 94 1.08 -9.56 -13.03
N ASP A 95 2.15 -8.95 -12.50
CA ASP A 95 2.21 -8.58 -11.09
C ASP A 95 1.41 -7.30 -10.84
N ARG A 96 1.32 -6.38 -11.83
CA ARG A 96 0.45 -5.19 -11.75
C ARG A 96 -1.03 -5.54 -11.75
N GLU A 97 -1.44 -6.51 -12.56
CA GLU A 97 -2.81 -7.02 -12.60
C GLU A 97 -3.17 -7.71 -11.27
N THR A 98 -2.32 -8.61 -10.79
CA THR A 98 -2.45 -9.24 -9.45
C THR A 98 -2.52 -8.19 -8.33
N VAL A 99 -1.78 -7.10 -8.52
CA VAL A 99 -1.74 -5.99 -7.58
C VAL A 99 -3.10 -5.29 -7.58
N PHE A 100 -3.56 -4.80 -8.73
CA PHE A 100 -4.88 -4.18 -8.85
C PHE A 100 -6.03 -5.07 -8.32
N GLU A 101 -6.00 -6.37 -8.62
CA GLU A 101 -6.97 -7.34 -8.10
C GLU A 101 -7.03 -7.36 -6.57
N LEU A 102 -5.89 -7.30 -5.88
CA LEU A 102 -5.85 -7.33 -4.41
C LEU A 102 -6.45 -6.06 -3.78
N GLU A 103 -6.47 -4.92 -4.49
CA GLU A 103 -7.08 -3.67 -4.00
C GLU A 103 -8.58 -3.72 -4.01
N TRP A 104 -9.09 -4.19 -5.13
CA TRP A 104 -10.51 -4.43 -5.30
C TRP A 104 -10.97 -5.47 -4.29
N GLN A 105 -10.20 -6.54 -4.11
CA GLN A 105 -10.49 -7.55 -3.09
C GLN A 105 -10.49 -6.99 -1.67
N LEU A 106 -9.52 -6.14 -1.29
CA LEU A 106 -9.50 -5.53 0.04
C LEU A 106 -10.71 -4.62 0.26
N ARG A 107 -11.00 -3.74 -0.70
CA ARG A 107 -12.16 -2.86 -0.67
C ARG A 107 -13.44 -3.66 -0.56
N ASP A 108 -13.64 -4.61 -1.46
CA ASP A 108 -14.86 -5.41 -1.51
C ASP A 108 -14.99 -6.23 -0.23
N PHE A 109 -13.91 -6.81 0.30
CA PHE A 109 -13.92 -7.51 1.58
C PHE A 109 -14.37 -6.60 2.73
N ILE A 110 -13.80 -5.40 2.85
CA ILE A 110 -14.17 -4.45 3.91
C ILE A 110 -15.63 -3.99 3.72
N ALA A 111 -16.05 -3.67 2.49
CA ALA A 111 -17.40 -3.20 2.20
C ALA A 111 -18.46 -4.27 2.50
N HIS A 112 -18.24 -5.53 2.09
CA HIS A 112 -19.13 -6.64 2.38
C HIS A 112 -19.22 -6.95 3.88
N ASN A 113 -18.15 -6.67 4.63
CA ASN A 113 -18.09 -6.92 6.07
C ASN A 113 -18.18 -5.63 6.89
N ILE A 114 -18.67 -4.52 6.32
CA ILE A 114 -18.60 -3.21 6.99
C ILE A 114 -19.35 -3.22 8.32
N GLU A 115 -20.45 -3.97 8.41
CA GLU A 115 -21.27 -4.12 9.62
C GLU A 115 -20.55 -4.89 10.75
N SER A 116 -19.50 -5.64 10.43
CA SER A 116 -18.62 -6.27 11.43
C SER A 116 -17.58 -5.29 11.98
N GLN A 117 -17.27 -4.23 11.25
CA GLN A 117 -16.27 -3.25 11.64
C GLN A 117 -16.81 -2.32 12.74
N ARG A 118 -15.91 -1.81 13.57
CA ARG A 118 -16.23 -0.84 14.62
C ARG A 118 -15.27 0.33 14.52
N LEU A 119 -15.82 1.53 14.54
CA LEU A 119 -15.05 2.78 14.67
C LEU A 119 -15.52 3.48 15.94
N ASP A 120 -14.61 3.72 16.88
CA ASP A 120 -14.93 4.26 18.21
C ASP A 120 -16.05 3.50 18.94
N GLY A 121 -16.09 2.18 18.77
CA GLY A 121 -17.10 1.30 19.37
C GLY A 121 -18.47 1.29 18.66
N LYS A 122 -18.64 2.06 17.58
CA LYS A 122 -19.90 2.15 16.83
C LYS A 122 -19.93 1.22 15.64
N SER A 123 -21.10 0.65 15.36
CA SER A 123 -21.35 -0.14 14.14
C SER A 123 -21.38 0.77 12.92
N LEU A 124 -20.99 0.21 11.78
CA LEU A 124 -20.96 0.90 10.50
C LEU A 124 -21.94 0.28 9.51
N ARG A 125 -22.42 1.07 8.56
CA ARG A 125 -23.19 0.63 7.40
C ARG A 125 -22.75 1.39 6.16
N LEU A 126 -22.86 0.80 4.98
CA LEU A 126 -22.59 1.53 3.73
C LEU A 126 -23.57 2.71 3.62
N TYR A 127 -23.05 3.84 3.15
CA TYR A 127 -23.88 4.94 2.72
C TYR A 127 -24.58 4.56 1.41
N VAL A 128 -25.83 4.98 1.22
CA VAL A 128 -26.60 4.71 0.00
C VAL A 128 -27.42 5.96 -0.33
N ASP A 129 -27.37 6.37 -1.59
CA ASP A 129 -28.22 7.44 -2.12
C ASP A 129 -28.68 7.15 -3.55
N SER A 130 -29.15 8.17 -4.27
CA SER A 130 -29.62 8.03 -5.65
C SER A 130 -28.53 7.67 -6.67
N GLN A 131 -27.24 7.84 -6.33
CA GLN A 131 -26.11 7.51 -7.21
C GLN A 131 -25.64 6.07 -7.03
N GLY A 132 -25.96 5.43 -5.91
CA GLY A 132 -25.57 4.05 -5.63
C GLY A 132 -25.24 3.84 -4.15
N ASP A 133 -24.51 2.77 -3.89
CA ASP A 133 -23.92 2.51 -2.59
C ASP A 133 -22.58 3.27 -2.42
N GLY A 134 -22.03 3.19 -1.21
CA GLY A 134 -20.82 3.88 -0.83
C GLY A 134 -19.54 3.27 -1.38
N ILE A 135 -19.58 2.25 -2.23
CA ILE A 135 -18.38 1.58 -2.75
C ILE A 135 -17.87 2.37 -3.95
N GLU A 136 -16.60 2.75 -3.90
CA GLU A 136 -15.97 3.62 -4.90
C GLU A 136 -16.79 4.89 -5.23
N TYR A 137 -17.36 5.48 -4.18
CA TYR A 137 -18.36 6.54 -4.25
C TYR A 137 -17.81 7.76 -5.03
N PRO A 138 -18.48 8.19 -6.12
CA PRO A 138 -17.97 9.24 -6.98
C PRO A 138 -18.10 10.62 -6.32
N THR A 139 -17.05 11.43 -6.45
CA THR A 139 -17.05 12.82 -5.97
C THR A 139 -16.41 13.76 -6.98
N GLY A 140 -16.55 15.08 -6.77
CA GLY A 140 -15.88 16.09 -7.58
C GLY A 140 -14.36 16.16 -7.39
N VAL A 141 -13.78 15.38 -6.46
CA VAL A 141 -12.34 15.40 -6.14
C VAL A 141 -11.68 14.01 -6.26
N GLY A 142 -12.38 13.06 -6.88
CA GLY A 142 -11.95 11.66 -7.04
C GLY A 142 -13.02 10.68 -6.55
N ARG A 143 -12.69 9.39 -6.48
CA ARG A 143 -13.58 8.36 -5.93
C ARG A 143 -13.12 8.03 -4.53
N ILE A 144 -14.08 7.89 -3.61
CA ILE A 144 -13.82 7.43 -2.23
C ILE A 144 -13.92 5.91 -2.24
N ASP A 145 -12.94 5.19 -1.69
CA ASP A 145 -12.96 3.72 -1.74
C ASP A 145 -14.20 3.13 -1.06
N ILE A 146 -14.51 3.58 0.16
CA ILE A 146 -15.74 3.23 0.86
C ILE A 146 -16.27 4.45 1.63
N LEU A 147 -17.53 4.79 1.39
CA LEU A 147 -18.29 5.78 2.15
C LEU A 147 -19.32 5.06 3.02
N ALA A 148 -19.26 5.31 4.32
CA ALA A 148 -20.11 4.66 5.31
C ALA A 148 -20.74 5.68 6.27
N LEU A 149 -21.67 5.19 7.08
CA LEU A 149 -22.24 5.89 8.23
C LEU A 149 -22.01 5.05 9.49
N ASP A 150 -21.69 5.71 10.60
CA ASP A 150 -21.74 5.07 11.92
C ASP A 150 -23.18 5.00 12.47
N SER A 151 -23.35 4.38 13.64
CA SER A 151 -24.65 4.24 14.31
C SER A 151 -25.33 5.57 14.66
N ASP A 152 -24.58 6.68 14.64
CA ASP A 152 -25.09 8.02 14.94
C ASP A 152 -25.24 8.86 13.66
N ASP A 153 -25.25 8.19 12.50
CA ASP A 153 -25.30 8.79 11.16
C ASP A 153 -24.14 9.78 10.87
N THR A 154 -22.98 9.59 11.51
CA THR A 154 -21.74 10.30 11.20
C THR A 154 -21.12 9.69 9.94
N PHE A 155 -20.68 10.53 9.00
CA PHE A 155 -20.00 10.04 7.80
C PHE A 155 -18.62 9.50 8.13
N VAL A 156 -18.28 8.37 7.53
CA VAL A 156 -16.98 7.73 7.62
C VAL A 156 -16.45 7.50 6.21
N VAL A 157 -15.33 8.14 5.89
CA VAL A 157 -14.64 8.06 4.61
C VAL A 157 -13.46 7.10 4.77
N TYR A 158 -13.40 6.05 3.97
CA TYR A 158 -12.26 5.14 3.92
C TYR A 158 -11.35 5.47 2.74
N GLU A 159 -10.05 5.47 3.02
CA GLU A 159 -8.96 5.46 2.05
C GLU A 159 -8.16 4.17 2.30
N LEU A 160 -8.07 3.32 1.28
CA LEU A 160 -7.43 2.01 1.37
C LEU A 160 -6.12 2.05 0.59
N LYS A 161 -5.08 1.47 1.18
CA LYS A 161 -3.75 1.38 0.60
C LYS A 161 -3.19 -0.01 0.84
N ARG A 162 -2.51 -0.57 -0.14
CA ARG A 162 -2.01 -1.95 -0.06
C ARG A 162 -0.58 -2.08 0.42
N GLY A 163 0.16 -0.99 0.31
CA GLY A 163 1.56 -0.90 0.68
C GLY A 163 1.77 -0.19 2.01
N ARG A 164 2.99 0.31 2.16
CA ARG A 164 3.33 1.26 3.20
C ARG A 164 2.84 2.64 2.78
N VAL A 165 2.27 3.38 3.72
CA VAL A 165 1.74 4.73 3.47
C VAL A 165 2.44 5.75 4.37
N ALA A 166 2.85 6.85 3.76
CA ALA A 166 3.35 8.09 4.34
C ALA A 166 2.35 9.24 4.10
N ASP A 167 2.82 10.48 4.00
CA ASP A 167 1.98 11.65 4.27
C ASP A 167 1.00 12.01 3.14
N LYS A 168 1.17 11.49 1.90
CA LYS A 168 0.26 11.78 0.79
C LYS A 168 -1.18 11.33 1.06
N ALA A 169 -1.37 10.26 1.83
CA ALA A 169 -2.71 9.80 2.21
C ALA A 169 -3.49 10.83 3.02
N ILE A 170 -2.80 11.72 3.75
CA ILE A 170 -3.43 12.83 4.50
C ILE A 170 -4.08 13.80 3.53
N GLY A 171 -3.38 14.17 2.45
CA GLY A 171 -3.92 15.06 1.43
C GLY A 171 -5.12 14.44 0.71
N GLN A 172 -5.10 13.14 0.47
CA GLN A 172 -6.20 12.42 -0.16
C GLN A 172 -7.42 12.32 0.76
N ILE A 173 -7.26 11.80 1.98
CA ILE A 173 -8.38 11.69 2.93
C ILE A 173 -8.98 13.06 3.26
N SER A 174 -8.16 14.10 3.40
CA SER A 174 -8.63 15.45 3.71
C SER A 174 -9.49 16.03 2.59
N ARG A 175 -9.13 15.79 1.31
CA ARG A 175 -9.94 16.22 0.16
C ARG A 175 -11.31 15.55 0.17
N TYR A 176 -11.36 14.25 0.40
CA TYR A 176 -12.61 13.51 0.44
C TYR A 176 -13.49 13.90 1.62
N MET A 177 -12.93 13.97 2.83
CA MET A 177 -13.66 14.42 4.02
C MET A 177 -14.23 15.84 3.81
N GLY A 178 -13.44 16.76 3.25
CA GLY A 178 -13.89 18.12 2.96
C GLY A 178 -15.02 18.15 1.91
N TRP A 179 -14.94 17.31 0.88
CA TRP A 179 -16.01 17.20 -0.10
C TRP A 179 -17.30 16.64 0.52
N VAL A 180 -17.22 15.57 1.31
CA VAL A 180 -18.39 14.99 2.01
C VAL A 180 -18.97 16.00 2.99
N GLN A 181 -18.13 16.72 3.75
CA GLN A 181 -18.54 17.75 4.69
C GLN A 181 -19.36 18.85 4.02
N LYS A 182 -18.94 19.27 2.82
CA LYS A 182 -19.58 20.36 2.06
C LYS A 182 -20.87 19.92 1.36
N ASN A 183 -20.94 18.70 0.86
CA ASN A 183 -22.00 18.28 -0.07
C ASN A 183 -23.03 17.32 0.55
N LEU A 184 -22.64 16.49 1.52
CA LEU A 184 -23.48 15.40 2.05
C LEU A 184 -23.75 15.51 3.56
N ALA A 185 -22.78 16.01 4.31
CA ALA A 185 -22.81 15.96 5.76
C ALA A 185 -23.95 16.77 6.38
N GLY A 186 -24.34 17.89 5.77
CA GLY A 186 -25.42 18.74 6.29
C GLY A 186 -25.14 19.23 7.72
N GLY A 187 -23.88 19.50 8.04
CA GLY A 187 -23.44 19.89 9.39
C GLY A 187 -23.11 18.72 10.32
N ARG A 188 -23.34 17.47 9.91
CA ARG A 188 -22.84 16.29 10.63
C ARG A 188 -21.32 16.23 10.58
N THR A 189 -20.73 15.52 11.54
CA THR A 189 -19.29 15.26 11.56
C THR A 189 -18.92 14.31 10.42
N VAL A 190 -17.70 14.48 9.90
CA VAL A 190 -17.09 13.55 8.95
C VAL A 190 -15.80 13.02 9.58
N LYS A 191 -15.64 11.70 9.58
CA LYS A 191 -14.44 10.98 10.01
C LYS A 191 -13.72 10.40 8.80
N GLY A 192 -12.40 10.37 8.87
CA GLY A 192 -11.53 9.72 7.90
C GLY A 192 -10.91 8.46 8.51
N VAL A 193 -10.78 7.42 7.70
CA VAL A 193 -10.15 6.17 8.05
C VAL A 193 -9.15 5.83 6.95
N ILE A 194 -7.87 5.77 7.30
CA ILE A 194 -6.83 5.27 6.40
C ILE A 194 -6.50 3.84 6.81
N VAL A 195 -6.64 2.90 5.87
CA VAL A 195 -6.29 1.49 6.07
C VAL A 195 -5.09 1.17 5.19
N ALA A 196 -4.00 0.67 5.77
CA ALA A 196 -2.80 0.28 5.04
C ALA A 196 -2.29 -1.09 5.47
N LYS A 197 -1.37 -1.68 4.71
CA LYS A 197 -0.66 -2.87 5.20
C LYS A 197 0.37 -2.52 6.28
N VAL A 198 1.03 -1.37 6.10
CA VAL A 198 1.99 -0.79 7.04
C VAL A 198 1.79 0.71 7.08
N ILE A 199 1.67 1.27 8.27
CA ILE A 199 1.56 2.70 8.51
C ILE A 199 2.93 3.24 8.93
N SER A 200 3.44 4.24 8.21
CA SER A 200 4.72 4.85 8.56
C SER A 200 4.66 5.63 9.87
N GLN A 201 5.81 5.76 10.54
CA GLN A 201 5.90 6.54 11.77
C GLN A 201 5.61 8.04 11.53
N ASN A 202 5.97 8.56 10.35
CA ASN A 202 5.65 9.93 9.96
C ASN A 202 4.14 10.15 9.85
N LEU A 203 3.42 9.25 9.18
CA LEU A 203 1.96 9.33 9.10
C LEU A 203 1.32 9.29 10.50
N ARG A 204 1.84 8.45 11.40
CA ARG A 204 1.39 8.41 12.80
C ARG A 204 1.62 9.74 13.53
N HIS A 205 2.73 10.43 13.26
CA HIS A 205 2.98 11.75 13.82
C HIS A 205 2.10 12.83 13.20
N ALA A 206 1.91 12.78 11.88
CA ALA A 206 1.16 13.78 11.15
C ALA A 206 -0.33 13.78 11.54
N ILE A 207 -0.93 12.60 11.77
CA ILE A 207 -2.35 12.54 12.19
C ILE A 207 -2.60 13.13 13.60
N VAL A 208 -1.57 13.32 14.44
CA VAL A 208 -1.75 13.88 15.80
C VAL A 208 -2.44 15.24 15.77
N VAL A 209 -2.21 16.02 14.70
CA VAL A 209 -2.79 17.35 14.50
C VAL A 209 -3.92 17.37 13.47
N VAL A 210 -4.26 16.22 12.89
CA VAL A 210 -5.35 16.10 11.91
C VAL A 210 -6.57 15.51 12.62
N PRO A 211 -7.62 16.31 12.88
CA PRO A 211 -8.77 15.85 13.66
C PRO A 211 -9.57 14.79 12.89
N ASN A 212 -10.24 13.91 13.63
CA ASN A 212 -11.20 12.94 13.10
C ASN A 212 -10.63 11.95 12.06
N VAL A 213 -9.31 11.73 12.05
CA VAL A 213 -8.66 10.72 11.20
C VAL A 213 -8.14 9.58 12.07
N SER A 214 -8.50 8.35 11.70
CA SER A 214 -8.01 7.12 12.32
C SER A 214 -7.15 6.32 11.35
N LEU A 215 -6.13 5.63 11.86
CA LEU A 215 -5.24 4.78 11.09
C LEU A 215 -5.46 3.32 11.49
N PHE A 216 -5.51 2.44 10.50
CA PHE A 216 -5.61 1.00 10.70
C PHE A 216 -4.60 0.28 9.83
N GLU A 217 -3.99 -0.76 10.39
CA GLU A 217 -3.23 -1.75 9.62
C GLU A 217 -4.09 -2.99 9.40
N TYR A 218 -4.06 -3.55 8.19
CA TYR A 218 -4.71 -4.82 7.89
C TYR A 218 -3.69 -5.96 7.76
N GLN A 219 -4.12 -7.16 8.12
CA GLN A 219 -3.36 -8.39 7.95
C GLN A 219 -4.18 -9.42 7.18
N VAL A 220 -3.52 -10.16 6.29
CA VAL A 220 -4.12 -11.30 5.58
C VAL A 220 -3.51 -12.59 6.12
N ALA A 221 -4.35 -13.55 6.51
CA ALA A 221 -3.95 -14.87 6.98
C ALA A 221 -4.64 -15.95 6.13
N PHE A 222 -3.86 -16.87 5.57
CA PHE A 222 -4.38 -18.03 4.83
C PHE A 222 -3.95 -19.33 5.51
N THR A 223 -4.89 -20.27 5.60
CA THR A 223 -4.64 -21.64 6.06
C THR A 223 -5.23 -22.59 5.04
N LEU A 224 -4.44 -23.58 4.59
CA LEU A 224 -4.91 -24.65 3.73
C LEU A 224 -5.04 -25.91 4.57
N ASN A 225 -6.22 -26.52 4.53
CA ASN A 225 -6.46 -27.81 5.15
C ASN A 225 -6.57 -28.84 4.02
N GLN A 226 -5.76 -29.89 4.10
CA GLN A 226 -5.87 -31.01 3.17
C GLN A 226 -7.12 -31.82 3.52
N ILE A 227 -7.96 -32.08 2.53
CA ILE A 227 -9.13 -32.94 2.66
C ILE A 227 -8.79 -34.31 2.07
N GLN A 228 -9.28 -35.39 2.68
CA GLN A 228 -9.17 -36.72 2.10
C GLN A 228 -10.10 -36.86 0.91
N GLU A 229 -9.74 -37.72 -0.04
CA GLU A 229 -10.62 -38.13 -1.14
C GLU A 229 -11.90 -38.74 -0.55
N ALA A 230 -13.05 -38.47 -1.17
CA ALA A 230 -14.29 -39.11 -0.75
C ALA A 230 -14.16 -40.62 -0.91
N ASP A 231 -14.69 -41.40 0.05
CA ASP A 231 -14.71 -42.86 -0.04
C ASP A 231 -15.31 -43.27 -1.40
N GLY A 232 -14.54 -44.06 -2.16
CA GLY A 232 -15.05 -44.70 -3.36
C GLY A 232 -16.28 -45.55 -3.03
N PRO A 233 -17.20 -45.79 -3.98
CA PRO A 233 -18.44 -46.51 -3.71
C PRO A 233 -18.12 -47.81 -2.97
N SER A 234 -18.77 -48.03 -1.83
CA SER A 234 -18.65 -49.27 -1.07
C SER A 234 -18.96 -50.42 -2.03
N THR A 235 -17.94 -51.19 -2.40
CA THR A 235 -18.14 -52.48 -3.03
C THR A 235 -18.77 -53.37 -1.97
N GLY A 236 -20.10 -53.27 -1.85
CA GLY A 236 -20.91 -54.21 -1.10
C GLY A 236 -20.69 -55.58 -1.74
N GLU A 237 -19.87 -56.40 -1.11
CA GLU A 237 -19.74 -57.81 -1.44
C GLU A 237 -20.94 -58.59 -0.88
N ALA A 238 -21.50 -59.37 -1.80
CA ALA A 238 -22.31 -60.60 -1.66
C ALA A 238 -23.75 -60.49 -1.12
#